data_AF-E2BAW7-F1
#
_entry.id   AF-E2BAW7-F1
#
_cell.length_a   1.000
_cell.length_b   1.000
_cell.length_c   1.000
_cell.angle_alpha   90.00
_cell.angle_beta   90.00
_cell.angle_gamma   90.00
#
_symmetry.space_group_name_H-M   'P 1'
#
loop_
_entity.id
_entity.type
_entity.pdbx_description
1 polymer ?
#
loop_
_entity_poly.entity_id
_entity_poly.type
_entity_poly.pdbx_seq_one_letter_code
_entity_poly.pdbx_strand_id
1 'polypeptide(L)' 'PQKLNVWAGFCERDIIRPFFINGNLNAAIYQELLQNELIPALENMFDGNIENIWFRQDGA' A
#
# COMPACT_ATOMS: atom_id res chain seq x y z
N PRO A 1 -17.55 -19.15 -0.48
CA PRO A 1 -17.34 -17.82 -1.12
C PRO A 1 -15.84 -17.51 -1.26
N GLN A 2 -15.38 -17.13 -2.46
CA GLN A 2 -14.03 -16.60 -2.63
C GLN A 2 -13.95 -15.21 -1.99
N LYS A 3 -12.92 -14.98 -1.17
CA LYS A 3 -12.60 -13.68 -0.58
C LYS A 3 -11.45 -13.07 -1.36
N LEU A 4 -11.54 -11.78 -1.65
CA LEU A 4 -10.48 -10.99 -2.27
C LEU A 4 -10.06 -9.91 -1.26
N ASN A 5 -8.78 -9.89 -0.91
CA ASN A 5 -8.23 -8.85 -0.05
C ASN A 5 -7.77 -7.67 -0.93
N VAL A 6 -8.02 -6.45 -0.46
CA VAL A 6 -7.64 -5.23 -1.19
C VAL A 6 -6.97 -4.29 -0.22
N TRP A 7 -5.84 -3.72 -0.63
CA TRP A 7 -5.18 -2.63 0.07
C TRP A 7 -5.35 -1.34 -0.74
N ALA A 8 -5.64 -0.24 -0.08
CA ALA A 8 -5.65 1.09 -0.68
C ALA A 8 -5.23 2.13 0.37
N GLY A 9 -4.67 3.24 -0.09
CA GLY A 9 -4.30 4.36 0.76
C GLY A 9 -4.76 5.67 0.13
N PHE A 10 -4.72 6.75 0.91
CA PHE A 10 -4.97 8.10 0.38
C PHE A 10 -4.16 9.11 1.17
N CYS A 11 -3.90 10.25 0.55
CA CYS A 11 -3.21 11.39 1.15
C CYS A 11 -3.80 12.69 0.57
N GLU A 12 -3.27 13.84 0.98
CA GLU A 12 -3.69 15.15 0.45
C GLU A 12 -3.60 15.24 -1.07
N ARG A 13 -2.59 14.60 -1.66
CA ARG A 13 -2.29 14.71 -3.10
C ARG A 13 -3.25 13.87 -3.95
N ASP A 14 -3.51 12.62 -3.57
CA ASP A 14 -4.46 11.74 -4.26
C ASP A 14 -4.72 10.43 -3.47
N ILE A 15 -5.61 9.60 -4.01
CA ILE A 15 -5.79 8.19 -3.68
C ILE A 15 -4.61 7.40 -4.26
N ILE A 16 -4.01 6.57 -3.41
CA ILE A 16 -3.04 5.56 -3.82
C ILE A 16 -3.84 4.36 -4.33
N ARG A 17 -3.61 3.98 -5.58
CA ARG A 17 -4.35 2.94 -6.31
C ARG A 17 -4.64 1.69 -5.46
N PRO A 18 -5.77 1.00 -5.68
CA PRO A 18 -6.02 -0.27 -5.02
C PRO A 18 -5.03 -1.34 -5.50
N PHE A 19 -4.58 -2.16 -4.56
CA PHE A 19 -3.76 -3.35 -4.81
C PHE A 19 -4.53 -4.58 -4.37
N PHE A 20 -4.66 -5.54 -5.29
CA PHE A 20 -5.41 -6.76 -5.07
C PHE A 20 -4.49 -7.86 -4.55
N ILE A 21 -4.85 -8.43 -3.41
CA ILE A 21 -4.08 -9.46 -2.73
C ILE A 21 -4.80 -10.80 -2.92
N ASN A 22 -4.16 -11.68 -3.70
CA ASN A 22 -4.67 -13.02 -3.95
C ASN A 22 -4.41 -13.93 -2.74
N GLY A 23 -5.44 -14.68 -2.33
CA GLY A 23 -5.35 -15.57 -1.18
C GLY A 23 -5.50 -14.85 0.16
N ASN A 24 -5.03 -15.48 1.23
CA ASN A 24 -5.15 -14.94 2.59
C ASN A 24 -4.04 -13.95 2.88
N LEU A 25 -4.42 -12.73 3.30
CA LEU A 25 -3.50 -11.74 3.82
C LEU A 25 -2.76 -12.30 5.05
N ASN A 26 -1.45 -12.17 5.05
CA ASN A 26 -0.58 -12.45 6.18
C ASN A 26 0.56 -11.42 6.22
N ALA A 27 1.35 -11.43 7.30
CA ALA A 27 2.41 -10.46 7.50
C ALA A 27 3.46 -10.44 6.38
N ALA A 28 3.83 -11.60 5.83
CA ALA A 28 4.82 -11.68 4.75
C ALA A 28 4.28 -11.06 3.45
N ILE A 29 3.06 -11.43 3.05
CA ILE A 29 2.40 -10.85 1.86
C ILE A 29 2.19 -9.34 2.05
N TYR A 30 1.83 -8.90 3.25
CA TYR A 30 1.66 -7.49 3.55
C TYR A 30 2.98 -6.73 3.42
N GLN A 31 4.06 -7.27 3.97
CA GLN A 31 5.39 -6.66 3.84
C GLN A 31 5.85 -6.59 2.37
N GLU A 32 5.66 -7.67 1.60
CA GLU A 32 5.97 -7.68 0.17
C GLU A 32 5.17 -6.63 -0.60
N LEU A 33 3.89 -6.46 -0.29
CA LEU A 33 3.06 -5.40 -0.85
C LEU A 33 3.61 -4.00 -0.50
N LEU A 34 3.96 -3.75 0.76
CA LEU A 34 4.51 -2.44 1.16
C LEU A 34 5.82 -2.14 0.41
N GLN A 35 6.72 -3.10 0.33
CA GLN A 35 8.07 -2.91 -0.22
C GLN A 35 8.09 -2.85 -1.75
N ASN A 36 7.37 -3.76 -2.41
CA ASN A 36 7.50 -3.96 -3.85
C ASN A 36 6.44 -3.19 -4.65
N GLU A 37 5.33 -2.82 -4.02
CA GLU A 37 4.19 -2.22 -4.71
C GLU A 37 3.90 -0.80 -4.19
N LEU A 38 3.75 -0.62 -2.88
CA LEU A 38 3.39 0.68 -2.29
C LEU A 38 4.52 1.70 -2.38
N ILE A 39 5.72 1.37 -1.87
CA ILE A 39 6.85 2.32 -1.85
C ILE A 39 7.16 2.83 -3.27
N PRO A 40 7.29 1.98 -4.30
CA PRO A 40 7.49 2.46 -5.67
C PRO A 40 6.33 3.31 -6.20
N ALA A 41 5.09 3.01 -5.83
CA ALA A 41 3.95 3.85 -6.20
C ALA A 41 4.04 5.25 -5.57
N LEU A 42 4.45 5.34 -4.30
CA LEU A 42 4.70 6.61 -3.63
C LEU A 42 5.87 7.37 -4.23
N GLU A 43 6.99 6.70 -4.52
CA GLU A 43 8.14 7.34 -5.18
C GLU A 43 7.74 7.94 -6.52
N ASN A 44 6.96 7.22 -7.34
CA ASN A 44 6.46 7.75 -8.60
C ASN A 44 5.48 8.93 -8.40
N MET A 45 4.61 8.85 -7.39
CA MET A 45 3.63 9.89 -7.11
C MET A 45 4.26 11.16 -6.52
N PHE A 46 5.39 11.04 -5.84
CA PHE A 46 6.07 12.13 -5.15
C PHE A 46 7.45 12.47 -5.72
N ASP A 47 7.72 12.06 -6.97
CA ASP A 47 8.96 12.37 -7.68
C ASP A 47 10.23 11.96 -6.88
N GLY A 48 10.13 10.83 -6.17
CA GLY A 48 11.17 10.28 -5.30
C GLY A 48 11.24 10.89 -3.89
N ASN A 49 10.47 11.94 -3.58
CA ASN A 49 10.51 12.62 -2.29
C ASN A 49 9.45 12.07 -1.31
N ILE A 50 9.73 10.90 -0.73
CA ILE A 50 8.84 10.25 0.24
C ILE A 50 9.27 10.45 1.70
N GLU A 51 10.39 11.15 1.95
CA GLU A 51 10.93 11.38 3.31
C GLU A 51 9.97 12.18 4.21
N ASN A 52 9.10 12.99 3.59
CA ASN A 52 8.07 13.77 4.26
C ASN A 52 6.68 13.13 4.10
N ILE A 53 6.59 11.80 4.12
CA ILE A 53 5.33 11.07 4.10
C ILE A 53 5.24 10.20 5.34
N TRP A 54 4.12 10.31 6.06
CA TRP A 54 3.84 9.54 7.26
C TRP A 54 2.85 8.44 6.94
N PHE A 55 3.31 7.20 7.06
CA PHE A 55 2.45 6.05 6.93
C PHE A 55 1.59 5.86 8.18
N ARG A 56 0.27 5.73 8.01
CA ARG A 56 -0.68 5.46 9.09
C ARG A 56 -1.61 4.32 8.68
N GLN A 57 -1.74 3.34 9.55
CA GLN A 57 -2.68 2.22 9.44
C GLN A 57 -3.34 1.96 10.80
N ASP A 58 -4.23 0.98 10.86
CA ASP A 58 -4.74 0.46 12.12
C ASP A 58 -3.65 -0.35 12.87
N GLY A 59 -3.99 -0.84 14.07
CA GLY A 59 -3.07 -1.62 14.90
C GLY A 59 -3.15 -3.13 14.66
N ALA A 60 -3.63 -3.56 13.49
CA ALA A 60 -3.82 -4.98 13.16
C ALA A 60 -2.49 -5.75 13.01
#